data_AF-A0A7W0RBG3-F1
#
_entry.id   AF-A0A7W0RBG3-F1
#
_cell.length_a   1.000
_cell.length_b   1.000
_cell.length_c   1.000
_cell.angle_alpha   90.00
_cell.angle_beta   90.00
_cell.angle_gamma   90.00
#
_symmetry.space_group_name_H-M   'P 1'
#
loop_
_entity.id
_entity.type
_entity.pdbx_description
1 polymer ?
#
loop_
_entity_poly.entity_id
_entity_poly.type
_entity_poly.pdbx_seq_one_letter_code
_entity_poly.pdbx_strand_id
1 'polypeptide(L)'
;DGGIGTRSEIKDGVYTGRPDGPFTYGSGKAEALRLVADERGINLSASYAYSDSESDLPMLRAVGHPVAVNPDAELERIARDNGWRIMRFDKLGRRLRIAGALVAVTLLGGGGGYVAGRIRRSPSHLAALLRR
;
A
#
# COMPACT_ATOMS: atom_id res chain seq x y z
N ASP A 1 -9.76 5.90 22.95
CA ASP A 1 -9.16 6.06 21.61
C ASP A 1 -8.13 7.17 21.62
N GLY A 2 -7.15 7.13 20.71
CA GLY A 2 -6.09 8.14 20.64
C GLY A 2 -5.34 8.11 19.31
N GLY A 3 -4.60 9.17 19.03
CA GLY A 3 -3.73 9.29 17.87
C GLY A 3 -2.45 10.03 18.26
N ILE A 4 -1.34 9.62 17.67
CA ILE A 4 -0.04 10.26 17.87
C ILE A 4 0.42 10.75 16.51
N GLY A 5 0.91 11.98 16.46
CA GLY A 5 1.40 12.59 15.23
C GLY A 5 2.13 13.88 15.54
N THR A 6 2.76 14.45 14.51
CA THR A 6 3.42 15.75 14.60
C THR A 6 2.43 16.80 15.07
N ARG A 7 2.78 17.51 16.13
CA ARG A 7 1.99 18.60 16.67
C ARG A 7 2.37 19.91 15.99
N SER A 8 1.36 20.74 15.73
CA SER A 8 1.52 22.09 15.20
C SER A 8 1.17 23.10 16.28
N GLU A 9 1.93 24.19 16.36
CA GLU A 9 1.67 25.28 17.30
C GLU A 9 0.33 25.95 16.97
N ILE A 10 -0.49 26.13 18.01
CA ILE A 10 -1.76 26.84 17.95
C ILE A 10 -1.67 28.03 18.89
N LYS A 11 -1.98 29.23 18.39
CA LYS A 11 -2.14 30.45 19.19
C LYS A 11 -3.51 31.04 18.90
N ASP A 12 -4.25 31.33 19.97
CA ASP A 12 -5.60 31.92 19.89
C ASP A 12 -6.55 31.14 18.97
N GLY A 13 -6.44 29.80 18.99
CA GLY A 13 -7.24 28.90 18.16
C GLY A 13 -6.80 28.77 16.70
N VAL A 14 -5.68 29.39 16.29
CA VAL A 14 -5.18 29.38 14.91
C VAL A 14 -3.82 28.69 14.81
N TYR A 15 -3.65 27.85 13.78
CA TYR A 15 -2.35 27.26 13.45
C TYR A 15 -1.37 28.33 13.00
N THR A 16 -0.19 28.36 13.62
CA THR A 16 0.84 29.36 13.29
C THR A 16 1.76 28.92 12.14
N GLY A 17 1.65 27.65 11.72
CA GLY A 17 2.55 27.02 10.76
C GLY A 17 3.88 26.56 11.36
N ARG A 18 4.13 26.82 12.65
CA ARG A 18 5.31 26.31 13.36
C ARG A 18 5.04 24.94 13.99
N PRO A 19 6.05 24.07 14.08
CA PRO A 19 5.93 22.82 14.83
C PRO A 19 5.81 23.10 16.34
N ASP A 20 5.09 22.23 17.04
CA ASP A 20 4.97 22.20 18.50
C ASP A 20 5.62 20.92 19.03
N GLY A 21 6.95 20.94 19.09
CA GLY A 21 7.76 19.80 19.48
C GLY A 21 8.32 18.98 18.32
N PRO A 22 8.85 17.77 18.59
CA PRO A 22 9.50 16.94 17.60
C PRO A 22 8.54 16.41 16.52
N PHE A 23 9.08 16.17 15.33
CA PHE A 23 8.34 15.52 14.25
C PHE A 23 8.13 14.03 14.55
N THR A 24 6.91 13.55 14.36
CA THR A 24 6.58 12.12 14.40
C THR A 24 6.88 11.49 13.03
N TYR A 25 8.16 11.50 12.65
CA TYR A 25 8.67 10.95 11.39
C TYR A 25 9.98 10.20 11.66
N GLY A 26 10.23 9.10 10.95
CA GLY A 26 11.47 8.36 11.15
C GLY A 26 11.61 7.79 12.56
N SER A 27 12.75 8.09 13.19
CA SER A 27 13.00 7.80 14.60
C SER A 27 11.98 8.42 15.54
N GLY A 28 11.40 9.58 15.20
CA GLY A 28 10.39 10.26 16.01
C GLY A 28 9.11 9.44 16.18
N LYS A 29 8.75 8.59 15.20
CA LYS A 29 7.67 7.60 15.37
C LYS A 29 8.01 6.55 16.41
N ALA A 30 9.25 6.06 16.42
CA ALA A 30 9.70 5.06 17.37
C ALA A 30 9.81 5.63 18.79
N GLU A 31 10.24 6.88 18.94
CA GLU A 31 10.25 7.58 20.23
C GLU A 31 8.84 7.79 20.77
N ALA A 32 7.95 8.32 19.93
CA ALA A 32 6.54 8.52 20.28
C ALA A 32 5.83 7.20 20.66
N LEU A 33 6.13 6.11 19.92
CA LEU A 33 5.64 4.77 20.24
C LEU A 33 6.10 4.30 21.62
N ARG A 34 7.40 4.46 21.95
CA ARG A 34 7.95 4.04 23.25
C ARG A 34 7.37 4.87 24.39
N LEU A 35 7.27 6.19 24.22
CA LEU A 35 6.69 7.06 25.23
C LEU A 35 5.27 6.62 25.59
N VAL A 36 4.43 6.39 24.58
CA VAL A 36 3.05 5.93 24.81
C VAL A 36 3.00 4.52 25.37
N ALA A 37 3.94 3.66 25.01
CA ALA A 37 4.02 2.33 25.58
C ALA A 37 4.37 2.38 27.07
N ASP A 38 5.34 3.19 27.45
CA ASP A 38 5.78 3.36 28.83
C ASP A 38 4.67 3.99 29.68
N GLU A 39 4.04 5.07 29.21
CA GLU A 39 2.93 5.75 29.89
C GLU A 39 1.73 4.83 30.15
N ARG A 40 1.49 3.86 29.27
CA ARG A 40 0.31 2.99 29.30
C ARG A 40 0.61 1.56 29.74
N GLY A 41 1.86 1.24 30.05
CA GLY A 41 2.28 -0.13 30.39
C GLY A 41 2.06 -1.13 29.24
N ILE A 42 2.22 -0.71 27.98
CA ILE A 42 2.06 -1.57 26.81
C ILE A 42 3.34 -2.34 26.56
N ASN A 43 3.23 -3.66 26.48
CA ASN A 43 4.36 -4.49 26.08
C ASN A 43 4.58 -4.45 24.56
N LEU A 44 5.61 -3.73 24.12
CA LEU A 44 5.98 -3.65 22.71
C LEU A 44 6.40 -5.00 22.11
N SER A 45 6.96 -5.92 22.91
CA SER A 45 7.34 -7.26 22.43
C SER A 45 6.14 -8.14 22.08
N ALA A 46 4.96 -7.82 22.61
CA ALA A 46 3.69 -8.48 22.28
C ALA A 46 2.84 -7.66 21.30
N SER A 47 3.36 -6.52 20.83
CA SER A 47 2.64 -5.57 20.00
C SER A 47 2.92 -5.79 18.50
N TYR A 48 2.00 -5.28 17.68
CA TYR A 48 2.10 -5.26 16.23
C TYR A 48 2.31 -3.83 15.74
N ALA A 49 3.10 -3.68 14.67
CA ALA A 49 3.24 -2.42 13.94
C ALA A 49 3.11 -2.68 12.44
N TYR A 50 2.41 -1.78 11.76
CA TYR A 50 2.11 -1.89 10.33
C TYR A 50 2.62 -0.63 9.62
N SER A 51 3.38 -0.78 8.54
CA SER A 51 3.79 0.35 7.70
C SER A 51 4.07 -0.07 6.27
N ASP A 52 3.97 0.89 5.35
CA ASP A 52 4.27 0.78 3.93
C ASP A 52 5.61 1.43 3.53
N SER A 53 6.27 2.16 4.44
CA SER A 53 7.48 2.92 4.13
C SER A 53 8.69 2.52 4.97
N GLU A 54 9.87 2.51 4.34
CA GLU A 54 11.15 2.31 5.03
C GLU A 54 11.40 3.35 6.12
N SER A 55 10.87 4.58 5.98
CA SER A 55 11.00 5.62 7.00
C SER A 55 10.50 5.18 8.38
N ASP A 56 9.60 4.19 8.45
CA ASP A 56 9.05 3.65 9.69
C ASP A 56 9.83 2.47 10.26
N LEU A 57 10.97 2.12 9.65
CA LEU A 57 11.80 1.00 10.07
C LEU A 57 12.20 1.07 11.56
N PRO A 58 12.55 2.22 12.15
CA PRO A 58 12.82 2.31 13.59
C PRO A 58 11.62 1.90 14.46
N MET A 59 10.40 2.22 14.02
CA MET A 59 9.16 1.86 14.71
C MET A 59 8.86 0.37 14.55
N LEU A 60 9.01 -0.17 13.34
CA LEU A 60 8.83 -1.60 13.06
C LEU A 60 9.81 -2.46 13.87
N ARG A 61 11.06 -2.05 14.00
CA ARG A 61 12.07 -2.77 14.80
C ARG A 61 11.81 -2.71 16.31
N ALA A 62 10.96 -1.80 16.78
CA ALA A 62 10.68 -1.63 18.21
C ALA A 62 9.63 -2.62 18.74
N VAL A 63 8.87 -3.29 17.86
CA VAL A 63 7.80 -4.23 18.25
C VAL A 63 8.19 -5.68 18.00
N GLY A 64 7.51 -6.62 18.67
CA GLY A 64 7.72 -8.05 18.46
C GLY A 64 7.10 -8.60 17.17
N HIS A 65 6.08 -7.94 16.63
CA HIS A 65 5.37 -8.40 15.44
C HIS A 65 5.27 -7.32 14.34
N PRO A 66 6.38 -6.98 13.68
CA PRO A 66 6.38 -6.05 12.56
C PRO A 66 5.71 -6.63 11.31
N VAL A 67 4.94 -5.80 10.62
CA VAL A 67 4.23 -6.17 9.39
C VAL A 67 4.40 -5.08 8.34
N ALA A 68 4.95 -5.46 7.18
CA ALA A 68 5.05 -4.59 6.03
C ALA A 68 3.77 -4.67 5.19
N VAL A 69 3.09 -3.55 4.95
CA VAL A 69 1.81 -3.48 4.23
C VAL A 69 1.99 -2.69 2.96
N ASN A 70 1.82 -3.32 1.81
CA ASN A 70 2.12 -2.71 0.50
C ASN A 70 3.49 -1.99 0.46
N PRO A 71 4.57 -2.60 1.00
CA PRO A 71 5.81 -1.86 1.22
C PRO A 71 6.41 -1.29 -0.06
N ASP A 72 7.09 -0.16 0.09
CA ASP A 72 8.09 0.33 -0.85
C ASP A 72 9.22 -0.70 -1.06
N ALA A 73 10.07 -0.47 -2.06
CA ALA A 73 11.08 -1.44 -2.47
C ALA A 73 12.10 -1.73 -1.36
N GLU A 74 12.46 -0.72 -0.56
CA GLU A 74 13.48 -0.86 0.47
C GLU A 74 12.92 -1.58 1.70
N LEU A 75 11.72 -1.20 2.15
CA LEU A 75 11.03 -1.90 3.23
C LEU A 75 10.70 -3.34 2.81
N GLU A 76 10.35 -3.60 1.54
CA GLU A 76 10.14 -4.96 1.05
C GLU A 76 11.40 -5.81 1.17
N ARG A 77 12.55 -5.28 0.76
CA ARG A 77 13.85 -5.97 0.87
C ARG A 77 14.14 -6.31 2.33
N ILE A 78 14.06 -5.31 3.22
CA ILE A 78 14.32 -5.49 4.65
C ILE A 78 13.35 -6.49 5.28
N ALA A 79 12.06 -6.41 4.96
CA ALA A 79 11.06 -7.33 5.47
C ALA A 79 11.35 -8.77 5.05
N ARG A 80 11.79 -9.01 3.80
CA ARG A 80 12.19 -10.33 3.33
C ARG A 80 13.43 -10.84 4.06
N ASP A 81 14.45 -10.00 4.20
CA ASP A 81 15.71 -10.36 4.87
C ASP A 81 15.49 -10.72 6.34
N ASN A 82 14.51 -10.09 7.00
CA ASN A 82 14.18 -10.32 8.41
C ASN A 82 13.03 -11.32 8.62
N GLY A 83 12.49 -11.92 7.56
CA GLY A 83 11.35 -12.84 7.66
C GLY A 83 10.05 -12.20 8.16
N TRP A 84 9.90 -10.88 8.02
CA TRP A 84 8.70 -10.15 8.43
C TRP A 84 7.53 -10.46 7.51
N ARG A 85 6.32 -10.41 8.07
CA ARG A 85 5.09 -10.61 7.29
C ARG A 85 4.91 -9.46 6.31
N ILE A 86 4.66 -9.79 5.04
CA ILE A 86 4.31 -8.83 4.00
C ILE A 86 2.85 -9.03 3.58
N MET A 87 2.06 -7.96 3.60
CA MET A 87 0.65 -7.95 3.18
C MET A 87 0.49 -7.10 1.92
N ARG A 88 -0.22 -7.62 0.90
CA ARG A 88 -0.43 -6.94 -0.40
C ARG A 88 -1.92 -6.84 -0.74
N PHE A 89 -2.44 -5.62 -0.71
CA PHE A 89 -3.83 -5.25 -0.97
C PHE A 89 -4.02 -4.44 -2.28
N ASP A 90 -2.92 -3.98 -2.87
CA ASP A 90 -2.85 -3.09 -4.04
C ASP A 90 -3.05 -3.77 -5.41
N LYS A 91 -3.52 -5.03 -5.42
CA LYS A 91 -3.48 -5.90 -6.61
C LYS A 91 -4.32 -5.38 -7.79
N LEU A 92 -5.45 -4.72 -7.54
CA LEU A 92 -6.36 -4.29 -8.61
C LEU A 92 -5.80 -3.12 -9.42
N GLY A 93 -5.30 -2.07 -8.77
CA GLY A 93 -4.74 -0.89 -9.44
C GLY A 93 -3.54 -1.24 -10.33
N ARG A 94 -2.67 -2.13 -9.86
CA ARG A 94 -1.55 -2.65 -10.65
C ARG A 94 -2.02 -3.43 -11.88
N ARG A 95 -3.03 -4.30 -11.74
CA ARG A 95 -3.62 -5.04 -12.87
C ARG A 95 -4.22 -4.11 -13.92
N LEU A 96 -4.96 -3.08 -13.49
CA LEU A 96 -5.56 -2.11 -14.41
C LEU A 96 -4.51 -1.29 -15.16
N ARG A 97 -3.41 -0.88 -14.51
CA ARG A 97 -2.29 -0.19 -15.19
C ARG A 97 -1.64 -1.06 -16.25
N ILE A 98 -1.37 -2.33 -15.94
CA ILE A 98 -0.79 -3.29 -16.90
C ILE A 98 -1.75 -3.52 -18.07
N ALA A 99 -3.03 -3.76 -17.79
CA ALA A 99 -4.04 -3.95 -18.82
C ALA A 99 -4.16 -2.72 -19.73
N GLY A 100 -4.21 -1.52 -19.16
CA GLY A 100 -4.23 -0.27 -19.92
C GLY A 100 -2.99 -0.09 -20.80
N ALA A 101 -1.79 -0.40 -20.29
CA ALA A 101 -0.55 -0.34 -21.06
C ALA A 101 -0.55 -1.32 -22.24
N LEU A 102 -1.01 -2.56 -22.02
CA LEU A 102 -1.12 -3.57 -23.09
C LEU A 102 -2.13 -3.15 -24.18
N VAL A 103 -3.27 -2.56 -23.79
CA VAL A 103 -4.25 -2.01 -24.73
C VAL A 103 -3.62 -0.89 -25.56
N ALA A 104 -2.91 0.05 -24.92
CA ALA A 104 -2.24 1.16 -25.61
C ALA A 104 -1.19 0.68 -26.63
N VAL A 105 -0.36 -0.31 -26.26
CA VAL A 105 0.63 -0.93 -27.18
C VAL A 105 -0.07 -1.57 -28.38
N THR A 106 -1.20 -2.25 -28.18
CA THR A 106 -1.94 -2.92 -29.26
C THR A 106 -2.53 -1.93 -30.27
N LEU A 107 -3.00 -0.78 -29.78
CA LEU A 107 -3.55 0.30 -30.62
C LEU A 107 -2.44 1.03 -31.41
N LEU A 108 -1.28 1.27 -30.81
CA LEU A 108 -0.17 1.99 -31.45
C LEU A 108 0.69 1.10 -32.37
N GLY A 109 0.80 -0.20 -32.08
CA GLY A 109 1.62 -1.16 -32.84
C GLY A 109 0.92 -1.88 -34.00
N GLY A 110 -0.32 -1.52 -34.35
CA GLY A 110 -1.04 -2.11 -35.48
C GLY A 110 -1.73 -3.46 -35.21
N GLY A 111 -1.76 -3.95 -33.97
CA GLY A 111 -2.39 -5.22 -33.60
C GLY A 111 -3.93 -5.20 -33.56
N GLY A 112 -4.55 -4.01 -33.57
CA GLY A 112 -6.02 -3.85 -33.51
C GLY A 112 -6.77 -4.53 -34.66
N GLY A 113 -6.17 -4.66 -35.84
CA GLY A 113 -6.78 -5.36 -36.98
C GLY A 113 -6.87 -6.88 -36.79
N TYR A 114 -5.93 -7.49 -36.05
CA TYR A 114 -5.86 -8.94 -35.88
C TYR A 114 -6.95 -9.48 -34.94
N VAL A 115 -7.30 -8.72 -33.89
CA VAL A 115 -8.35 -9.11 -32.94
C VAL A 115 -9.76 -8.85 -33.49
N ALA A 116 -9.96 -7.77 -34.26
CA ALA A 116 -11.25 -7.46 -34.88
C ALA A 116 -11.71 -8.53 -35.90
N GLY A 117 -10.77 -9.25 -36.53
CA GLY A 117 -11.05 -10.33 -37.48
C GLY A 117 -11.62 -11.62 -36.86
N ARG A 118 -11.39 -11.89 -35.57
CA ARG A 118 -11.89 -13.11 -34.90
C ARG A 118 -13.29 -12.97 -34.30
N ILE A 119 -13.69 -11.76 -33.90
CA ILE A 119 -15.04 -11.52 -33.36
C ILE A 119 -16.10 -11.59 -34.46
N ARG A 120 -15.71 -11.34 -35.72
CA ARG A 120 -16.62 -11.36 -36.89
C ARG A 120 -16.84 -12.74 -37.54
N ARG A 121 -16.19 -13.80 -37.05
CA ARG A 121 -16.40 -15.18 -37.56
C ARG A 121 -17.07 -16.04 -36.49
N SER A 122 -18.38 -15.86 -36.32
CA SER A 122 -19.26 -16.93 -35.85
C SER A 122 -20.17 -17.35 -37.01
N PRO A 123 -19.89 -18.47 -37.70
CA PRO A 123 -20.71 -18.98 -38.78
C PRO A 123 -21.94 -19.73 -38.22
N SER A 124 -23.12 -19.25 -38.59
CA SER A 124 -24.32 -20.01 -38.98
C SER A 124 -24.31 -21.55 -38.77
N HIS A 125 -24.49 -22.04 -37.53
CA HIS A 125 -24.83 -23.44 -37.27
C HIS A 125 -26.00 -23.64 -36.27
N LEU A 126 -26.66 -22.57 -35.83
CA LEU A 126 -27.80 -22.61 -34.90
C LEU A 126 -29.17 -22.36 -35.56
N ALA A 127 -29.33 -22.77 -36.82
CA ALA A 127 -30.65 -22.78 -37.48
C ALA A 127 -31.20 -24.21 -37.74
N ALA A 128 -30.42 -25.25 -37.41
CA ALA A 128 -30.80 -26.64 -37.68
C ALA A 128 -31.54 -27.35 -36.52
N LEU A 129 -31.82 -26.66 -35.41
CA LEU A 129 -32.41 -27.26 -34.19
C LEU A 129 -33.79 -26.73 -33.79
N LEU A 130 -34.43 -25.93 -34.63
CA LEU A 130 -35.81 -25.44 -34.44
C LEU A 130 -36.71 -25.76 -35.64
N ARG A 131 -36.64 -27.00 -36.12
CA ARG A 131 -37.74 -27.65 -36.85
C ARG A 131 -37.98 -29.03 -36.25
N ARG A 132 -38.71 -29.04 -35.14
CA ARG A 132 -39.62 -30.12 -34.77
C ARG A 132 -40.87 -29.48 -34.21
#